data_AF-A0AA38PQ27-F1
#
_entry.id   AF-A0AA38PQ27-F1
#
_cell.length_a   1.000
_cell.length_b   1.000
_cell.length_c   1.000
_cell.angle_alpha   90.00
_cell.angle_beta   90.00
_cell.angle_gamma   90.00
#
_symmetry.space_group_name_H-M   'P 1'
#
loop_
_entity.id
_entity.type
_entity.pdbx_description
1 polymer ?
#
loop_
_entity_poly.entity_id
_entity_poly.type
_entity_poly.pdbx_seq_one_letter_code
_entity_poly.pdbx_strand_id
1 'polypeptide(L)'
;MYLQRTGTLGGGGSSVSKIAKQLYHAKFVDLSLSRQKQVRLVQEGEWKWRNNHKSSVIYSINCLKNLSITIPRQETSEGHTAQCSFCLGLLRLRRFKAVIRKPIPPLSKAVYIPHIYLPGLPSVIALYAKSKKLGAVFDNPVSP
;
A
#
# COMPACT_ATOMS: atom_id res chain seq x y z
N MET A 1 1.25 -1.14 10.87
CA MET A 1 0.25 -0.31 10.18
C MET A 1 0.12 -0.73 8.72
N TYR A 2 -1.07 -0.72 8.10
CA TYR A 2 -1.27 -1.22 6.72
C TYR A 2 -0.34 -0.59 5.67
N LEU A 3 -0.11 0.73 5.74
CA LEU A 3 0.77 1.44 4.80
C LEU A 3 2.24 1.01 4.92
N GLN A 4 2.68 0.56 6.09
CA GLN A 4 4.04 -0.01 6.27
C GLN A 4 4.20 -1.38 5.58
N ARG A 5 3.10 -2.05 5.26
CA ARG A 5 3.10 -3.41 4.68
C ARG A 5 2.98 -3.42 3.16
N THR A 6 2.44 -2.37 2.56
CA THR A 6 2.14 -2.35 1.12
C THR A 6 2.74 -1.13 0.46
N GLY A 7 3.51 -1.32 -0.61
CA GLY A 7 3.91 -0.20 -1.47
C GLY A 7 2.87 0.13 -2.55
N THR A 8 1.72 -0.54 -2.59
CA THR A 8 0.66 -0.23 -3.56
C THR A 8 0.14 1.19 -3.36
N LEU A 9 -0.16 1.87 -4.47
CA LEU A 9 -0.71 3.24 -4.45
C LEU A 9 -2.22 3.29 -4.16
N GLY A 10 -2.88 2.14 -4.06
CA GLY A 10 -4.30 2.03 -3.78
C GLY A 10 -4.79 0.59 -3.81
N GLY A 11 -6.10 0.41 -3.90
CA GLY A 11 -6.72 -0.91 -4.00
C GLY A 11 -8.24 -0.87 -4.06
N GLY A 12 -8.84 -2.06 -4.04
CA GLY A 12 -10.29 -2.26 -4.07
C GLY A 12 -10.85 -2.64 -5.43
N GLY A 13 -10.05 -2.50 -6.50
CA GLY A 13 -10.39 -2.95 -7.85
C GLY A 13 -10.27 -4.48 -8.03
N SER A 14 -10.60 -4.96 -9.23
CA SER A 14 -10.43 -6.36 -9.61
C SER A 14 -8.97 -6.77 -9.68
N SER A 15 -8.70 -8.08 -9.62
CA SER A 15 -7.35 -8.61 -9.80
C SER A 15 -6.92 -8.47 -11.26
N VAL A 16 -5.62 -8.26 -11.50
CA VAL A 16 -5.06 -8.22 -12.86
C VAL A 16 -5.36 -9.49 -13.65
N SER A 17 -5.40 -10.65 -13.00
CA SER A 17 -5.75 -11.92 -13.66
C SER A 17 -7.21 -11.94 -14.13
N LYS A 18 -8.14 -11.37 -13.33
CA LYS A 18 -9.55 -11.27 -13.73
C LYS A 18 -9.70 -10.32 -14.92
N ILE A 19 -9.06 -9.15 -14.85
CA ILE A 19 -9.10 -8.14 -15.92
C ILE A 19 -8.46 -8.67 -17.20
N ALA A 20 -7.30 -9.34 -17.12
CA ALA A 20 -6.65 -9.98 -18.27
C ALA A 20 -7.55 -11.03 -18.94
N LYS A 21 -8.21 -11.87 -18.14
CA LYS A 21 -9.16 -12.86 -18.63
C LYS A 21 -10.37 -12.21 -19.30
N GLN A 22 -10.84 -11.07 -18.80
CA GLN A 22 -11.99 -10.34 -19.37
C GLN A 22 -11.65 -9.58 -20.66
N LEU A 23 -10.48 -8.93 -20.72
CA LEU A 23 -10.11 -8.08 -21.86
C LEU A 23 -9.45 -8.86 -23.01
N TYR A 24 -8.71 -9.93 -22.71
CA TYR A 24 -7.87 -10.62 -23.70
C TYR A 24 -8.03 -12.13 -23.70
N HIS A 25 -8.92 -12.70 -22.88
CA HIS A 25 -9.13 -14.14 -22.75
C HIS A 25 -7.86 -14.95 -22.45
N ALA A 26 -6.85 -14.33 -21.82
CA ALA A 26 -5.55 -14.92 -21.53
C ALA A 26 -5.10 -14.65 -20.08
N LYS A 27 -4.09 -15.39 -19.60
CA LYS A 27 -3.49 -15.11 -18.28
C LYS A 27 -2.65 -13.84 -18.38
N PHE A 28 -2.61 -13.06 -17.30
CA PHE A 28 -1.85 -11.79 -17.26
C PHE A 28 -0.37 -11.96 -17.64
N VAL A 29 0.26 -13.05 -17.21
CA VAL A 29 1.67 -13.35 -17.48
C VAL A 29 1.96 -13.67 -18.94
N ASP A 30 0.94 -14.12 -19.70
CA ASP A 30 1.06 -14.49 -21.11
C ASP A 30 0.83 -13.27 -22.04
N LEU A 31 0.49 -12.10 -21.48
CA LEU A 31 0.25 -10.88 -22.24
C LEU A 31 1.57 -10.17 -22.58
N SER A 32 1.60 -9.51 -23.75
CA SER A 32 2.67 -8.57 -24.08
C SER A 32 2.74 -7.41 -23.07
N LEU A 33 3.91 -6.78 -22.94
CA LEU A 33 4.10 -5.67 -21.99
C LEU A 33 3.09 -4.53 -22.17
N SER A 34 2.71 -4.23 -23.42
CA SER A 34 1.69 -3.21 -23.73
C SER A 34 0.31 -3.60 -23.18
N ARG A 35 -0.12 -4.85 -23.40
CA ARG A 35 -1.39 -5.36 -22.87
C ARG A 35 -1.37 -5.47 -21.34
N GLN A 36 -0.25 -5.89 -20.75
CA GLN A 36 -0.09 -5.87 -19.29
C GLN A 36 -0.25 -4.46 -18.72
N LYS A 37 0.33 -3.44 -19.38
CA LYS A 37 0.16 -2.03 -19.00
C LYS A 37 -1.31 -1.62 -19.07
N GLN A 38 -2.03 -1.99 -20.14
CA GLN A 38 -3.46 -1.69 -20.26
C GLN A 38 -4.29 -2.36 -19.15
N VAL A 39 -4.02 -3.63 -18.82
CA VAL A 39 -4.67 -4.31 -17.68
C VAL A 39 -4.44 -3.56 -16.36
N ARG A 40 -3.22 -3.09 -16.11
CA ARG A 40 -2.90 -2.31 -14.90
C ARG A 40 -3.65 -0.97 -14.88
N LEU A 41 -3.75 -0.27 -16.01
CA LEU A 41 -4.51 0.97 -16.11
C LEU A 41 -6.00 0.74 -15.79
N VAL A 42 -6.61 -0.32 -16.32
CA VAL A 42 -7.99 -0.69 -15.98
C VAL A 42 -8.11 -1.00 -14.49
N GLN A 43 -7.18 -1.77 -13.93
CA GLN A 43 -7.17 -2.07 -12.50
C GLN A 43 -7.13 -0.80 -11.64
N GLU A 44 -6.28 0.16 -12.00
CA GLU A 44 -6.14 1.45 -11.32
C GLU A 44 -7.42 2.29 -11.42
N GLY A 45 -8.11 2.25 -12.57
CA GLY A 45 -9.42 2.86 -12.75
C GLY A 45 -10.51 2.25 -11.87
N GLU A 46 -10.38 0.98 -11.48
CA GLU A 46 -11.33 0.30 -10.59
C GLU A 46 -11.05 0.50 -9.09
N TRP A 47 -9.97 1.19 -8.71
CA TRP A 47 -9.63 1.39 -7.30
C TRP A 47 -10.74 2.11 -6.53
N LYS A 48 -10.87 1.77 -5.24
CA LYS A 48 -11.82 2.38 -4.30
C LYS A 48 -11.13 3.28 -3.29
N TRP A 49 -9.85 3.05 -3.01
CA TRP A 49 -9.04 3.89 -2.14
C TRP A 49 -7.65 4.12 -2.73
N ARG A 50 -7.02 5.20 -2.29
CA ARG A 50 -5.62 5.56 -2.57
C ARG A 50 -4.82 5.51 -1.27
N ASN A 51 -3.57 5.10 -1.40
CA ASN A 51 -2.58 5.08 -0.35
C ASN A 51 -1.61 6.24 -0.60
N ASN A 52 -1.60 7.25 0.26
CA ASN A 52 -0.60 8.32 0.20
C ASN A 52 0.46 8.03 1.26
N HIS A 53 1.57 7.45 0.80
CA HIS A 53 2.70 7.11 1.64
C HIS A 53 3.46 8.33 2.17
N LYS A 54 3.41 9.48 1.47
CA LYS A 54 4.11 10.70 1.92
C LYS A 54 3.50 11.25 3.20
N SER A 55 2.18 11.31 3.27
CA SER A 55 1.45 11.77 4.45
C SER A 55 0.93 10.64 5.35
N SER A 56 1.27 9.39 5.03
CA SER A 56 0.81 8.20 5.79
C SER A 56 -0.71 8.11 5.96
N VAL A 57 -1.48 8.50 4.94
CA VAL A 57 -2.95 8.47 4.96
C VAL A 57 -3.54 7.60 3.87
N ILE A 58 -4.75 7.10 4.13
CA ILE A 58 -5.57 6.37 3.16
C ILE A 58 -6.87 7.15 3.00
N TYR A 59 -7.31 7.35 1.77
CA TYR A 59 -8.56 8.04 1.48
C TYR A 59 -9.28 7.40 0.29
N SER A 60 -10.59 7.63 0.22
CA SER A 60 -11.42 7.17 -0.91
C SER A 60 -10.99 7.86 -2.20
N ILE A 61 -11.05 7.17 -3.34
CA ILE A 61 -10.84 7.84 -4.64
C ILE A 61 -11.81 9.01 -4.87
N ASN A 62 -12.98 8.97 -4.20
CA ASN A 62 -14.01 10.00 -4.25
C ASN A 62 -13.95 10.93 -3.03
N CYS A 63 -12.80 11.02 -2.35
CA CYS A 63 -12.63 11.92 -1.22
C CYS A 63 -12.93 13.37 -1.64
N LEU A 64 -13.74 14.07 -0.84
CA LEU A 64 -14.12 15.47 -1.10
C LEU A 64 -12.94 16.44 -0.93
N LYS A 65 -11.85 16.00 -0.29
CA LYS A 65 -10.60 16.75 0.03
C LYS A 65 -10.81 17.93 0.98
N ASN A 66 -11.79 18.77 0.71
CA ASN A 66 -12.18 19.91 1.50
C ASN A 66 -13.54 19.61 2.14
N LEU A 67 -13.61 19.68 3.46
CA LEU A 67 -14.86 19.60 4.19
C LEU A 67 -15.18 20.99 4.72
N SER A 68 -16.33 21.53 4.31
CA SER A 68 -16.91 22.69 4.97
C SER A 68 -17.47 22.21 6.31
N ILE A 69 -16.64 22.24 7.34
CA ILE A 69 -17.05 21.85 8.69
C ILE A 69 -17.80 23.07 9.26
N THR A 70 -19.13 23.02 9.22
CA THR A 70 -20.00 24.01 9.87
C THR A 70 -20.14 23.75 11.38
N ILE A 71 -19.55 22.67 11.89
CA ILE A 71 -19.64 22.28 13.30
C ILE A 71 -18.63 23.10 14.11
N PRO A 72 -19.06 23.81 15.18
CA PRO A 72 -18.15 24.51 16.07
C PRO A 72 -17.07 23.57 16.60
N ARG A 73 -15.82 24.02 16.54
CA ARG A 73 -14.59 23.28 16.92
C ARG A 73 -14.59 22.72 18.36
N GLN A 74 -15.60 23.07 19.16
CA GLN A 74 -15.73 22.75 20.58
C GLN A 74 -16.45 21.42 20.86
N GLU A 75 -17.13 20.81 19.88
CA GLU A 75 -17.87 19.55 20.10
C GLU A 75 -17.10 18.26 19.76
N THR A 76 -15.88 18.35 19.20
CA THR A 76 -15.03 17.15 19.06
C THR A 76 -14.17 16.98 20.30
N SER A 77 -14.81 16.64 21.41
CA SER A 77 -14.20 16.42 22.73
C SER A 77 -13.17 15.27 22.79
N GLU A 78 -12.81 14.64 21.66
CA GLU A 78 -11.81 13.56 21.60
C GLU A 78 -10.97 13.59 20.30
N GLY A 79 -10.58 14.76 19.79
CA GLY A 79 -9.62 14.83 18.67
C GLY A 79 -10.05 14.15 17.36
N HIS A 80 -11.34 13.82 17.22
CA HIS A 80 -11.89 13.20 16.02
C HIS A 80 -11.90 14.23 14.88
N THR A 81 -11.01 14.04 13.92
CA THR A 81 -11.02 14.83 12.69
C THR A 81 -12.24 14.47 11.87
N ALA A 82 -12.99 15.47 11.40
CA ALA A 82 -14.11 15.25 10.50
C ALA A 82 -13.63 14.51 9.25
N GLN A 83 -14.25 13.36 8.96
CA GLN A 83 -13.97 12.57 7.76
C GLN A 83 -15.11 12.72 6.76
N CYS A 84 -14.80 12.81 5.47
CA CYS A 84 -15.84 12.86 4.46
C CYS A 84 -16.59 11.52 4.39
N SER A 85 -17.87 11.56 3.98
CA SER A 85 -18.73 10.37 3.89
C SER A 85 -18.14 9.26 3.03
N PHE A 86 -17.43 9.59 1.94
CA PHE A 86 -16.77 8.60 1.08
C PHE A 86 -15.58 7.91 1.76
N CYS A 87 -14.78 8.65 2.54
CA CYS A 87 -13.67 8.08 3.31
C CYS A 87 -14.19 7.18 4.43
N LEU A 88 -15.22 7.64 5.15
CA LEU A 88 -15.90 6.84 6.17
C LEU A 88 -16.51 5.56 5.54
N GLY A 89 -17.05 5.69 4.32
CA GLY A 89 -17.60 4.58 3.55
C GLY A 89 -16.61 3.45 3.28
N LEU A 90 -15.29 3.72 3.24
CA LEU A 90 -14.28 2.67 3.10
C LEU A 90 -14.34 1.65 4.25
N LEU A 91 -14.64 2.09 5.48
CA LEU A 91 -14.76 1.20 6.65
C LEU A 91 -15.92 0.21 6.51
N ARG A 92 -16.89 0.49 5.64
CA ARG A 92 -17.99 -0.43 5.33
C ARG A 92 -17.56 -1.51 4.34
N LEU A 93 -16.54 -1.27 3.50
CA LEU A 93 -16.06 -2.23 2.52
C LEU A 93 -15.36 -3.42 3.19
N ARG A 94 -15.92 -4.63 3.02
CA ARG A 94 -15.34 -5.88 3.58
C ARG A 94 -13.89 -6.09 3.13
N ARG A 95 -13.59 -5.83 1.86
CA ARG A 95 -12.22 -5.94 1.31
C ARG A 95 -11.26 -4.96 1.98
N PHE A 96 -11.71 -3.73 2.24
CA PHE A 96 -10.90 -2.72 2.92
C PHE A 96 -10.57 -3.15 4.35
N LYS A 97 -11.60 -3.54 5.12
CA LYS A 97 -11.43 -4.10 6.47
C LYS A 97 -10.45 -5.29 6.49
N ALA A 98 -10.58 -6.20 5.53
CA ALA A 98 -9.70 -7.35 5.42
C ALA A 98 -8.23 -6.96 5.20
N VAL A 99 -7.95 -5.95 4.37
CA VAL A 99 -6.55 -5.55 4.10
C VAL A 99 -5.93 -4.77 5.25
N ILE A 100 -6.68 -3.91 5.93
CA ILE A 100 -6.15 -3.11 7.04
C ILE A 100 -5.92 -3.92 8.32
N ARG A 101 -6.70 -4.99 8.53
CA ARG A 101 -6.57 -5.89 9.68
C ARG A 101 -5.48 -6.95 9.55
N LYS A 102 -4.88 -7.11 8.36
CA LYS A 102 -3.80 -8.09 8.17
C LYS A 102 -2.56 -7.66 8.98
N PRO A 103 -2.01 -8.55 9.83
CA PRO A 103 -0.82 -8.25 10.62
C PRO A 103 0.39 -8.00 9.71
N ILE A 104 1.38 -7.29 10.25
CA ILE A 104 2.68 -7.16 9.60
C ILE A 104 3.35 -8.54 9.65
N PRO A 105 3.80 -9.11 8.51
CA PRO A 105 4.50 -10.38 8.53
C PRO A 105 5.84 -10.24 9.30
N PRO A 106 6.29 -11.29 10.01
CA PRO A 106 7.59 -11.27 10.65
C PRO A 106 8.70 -11.12 9.61
N LEU A 107 9.81 -10.46 9.97
CA LEU A 107 10.94 -10.17 9.07
C LEU A 107 11.49 -11.43 8.38
N SER A 108 11.49 -12.57 9.07
CA SER A 108 11.91 -13.87 8.53
C SER A 108 11.04 -14.38 7.37
N LYS A 109 9.82 -13.85 7.22
CA LYS A 109 8.87 -14.18 6.15
C LYS A 109 8.64 -13.03 5.16
N ALA A 110 9.41 -11.94 5.25
CA ALA A 110 9.38 -10.83 4.32
C ALA A 110 10.13 -11.18 3.02
N VAL A 111 9.70 -12.26 2.34
CA VAL A 111 10.43 -12.85 1.20
C VAL A 111 10.14 -12.12 -0.13
N TYR A 112 9.09 -11.30 -0.20
CA TYR A 112 8.71 -10.70 -1.48
C TYR A 112 8.03 -9.34 -1.33
N ILE A 113 8.76 -8.28 -1.71
CA ILE A 113 8.18 -6.97 -2.01
C ILE A 113 8.25 -6.81 -3.53
N PRO A 114 7.11 -6.63 -4.25
CA PRO A 114 7.15 -6.49 -5.70
C PRO A 114 8.00 -5.27 -6.10
N HIS A 115 8.99 -5.45 -6.98
CA HIS A 115 9.92 -4.41 -7.44
C HIS A 115 9.21 -3.12 -7.90
N ILE A 116 7.99 -3.24 -8.43
CA ILE A 116 7.16 -2.15 -8.96
C ILE A 116 6.80 -1.11 -7.88
N TYR A 117 6.78 -1.50 -6.61
CA TYR A 117 6.37 -0.62 -5.52
C TYR A 117 7.55 -0.08 -4.69
N LEU A 118 8.77 -0.20 -5.22
CA LEU A 118 10.02 0.17 -4.54
C LEU A 118 10.88 1.14 -5.35
N PRO A 119 10.43 2.37 -5.63
CA PRO A 119 11.37 3.41 -6.04
C PRO A 119 12.26 3.76 -4.83
N GLY A 120 13.55 3.37 -4.88
CA GLY A 120 14.56 3.75 -3.88
C GLY A 120 14.92 2.72 -2.81
N LEU A 121 14.42 1.48 -2.86
CA LEU A 121 14.84 0.42 -1.93
C LEU A 121 16.15 -0.33 -2.25
N PRO A 122 16.78 -0.25 -3.44
CA PRO A 122 18.09 -0.84 -3.64
C PRO A 122 19.09 -0.37 -2.58
N SER A 123 19.02 0.90 -2.15
CA SER A 123 19.88 1.46 -1.12
C SER A 123 19.58 0.92 0.27
N VAL A 124 18.32 0.71 0.66
CA VAL A 124 17.96 0.25 2.03
C VAL A 124 18.19 -1.26 2.20
N ILE A 125 17.87 -2.07 1.19
CA ILE A 125 18.24 -3.50 1.21
C ILE A 125 19.75 -3.67 1.09
N ALA A 126 20.44 -2.86 0.27
CA ALA A 126 21.90 -2.86 0.24
C ALA A 126 22.51 -2.40 1.57
N LEU A 127 21.94 -1.39 2.24
CA LEU A 127 22.36 -0.93 3.57
C LEU A 127 22.16 -2.03 4.62
N TYR A 128 21.03 -2.75 4.59
CA TYR A 128 20.75 -3.86 5.50
C TYR A 128 21.63 -5.10 5.21
N ALA A 129 21.92 -5.39 3.94
CA ALA A 129 22.86 -6.43 3.54
C ALA A 129 24.30 -6.06 3.92
N LYS A 130 24.67 -4.78 3.85
CA LYS A 130 25.98 -4.25 4.26
C LYS A 130 26.12 -4.23 5.79
N SER A 131 25.06 -3.92 6.54
CA SER A 131 25.07 -3.96 8.01
C SER A 131 25.11 -5.39 8.57
N LYS A 132 24.49 -6.38 7.91
CA LYS A 132 24.68 -7.79 8.27
C LYS A 132 26.10 -8.31 8.03
N LYS A 133 26.82 -7.76 7.04
CA LYS A 133 28.26 -8.03 6.86
C LYS A 133 29.13 -7.31 7.89
N LEU A 134 28.64 -6.25 8.52
CA LEU A 134 29.30 -5.55 9.64
C LEU A 134 29.07 -6.22 11.00
N GLY A 135 28.01 -7.03 11.17
CA GLY A 135 27.82 -7.83 12.39
C GLY A 135 29.01 -8.75 12.68
N ALA A 136 29.59 -9.35 11.64
CA ALA A 136 30.79 -10.18 11.75
C ALA A 136 32.07 -9.42 12.13
N VAL A 137 32.07 -8.08 12.11
CA VAL A 137 33.21 -7.25 12.53
C VAL A 137 33.18 -6.97 14.04
N PHE A 138 32.01 -7.07 14.69
CA PHE A 138 31.85 -6.82 16.12
C PHE A 138 31.85 -8.09 16.99
N ASP A 139 31.86 -9.28 16.38
CA ASP A 139 31.91 -10.56 17.09
C ASP A 139 33.34 -11.02 17.45
N ASN A 140 34.38 -10.25 17.13
CA ASN A 140 35.75 -10.47 17.60
C ASN A 140 36.18 -9.34 18.54
N PRO A 141 35.97 -9.46 19.86
CA PRO A 141 36.67 -8.61 20.80
C PRO A 141 38.15 -8.97 20.77
N VAL A 142 38.97 -8.10 20.17
CA VAL A 142 40.42 -8.10 20.44
C VAL A 142 40.58 -7.79 21.92
N SER A 143 40.88 -8.82 22.70
CA SER A 143 41.25 -8.68 24.10
C SER A 143 42.70 -8.18 24.17
N PRO A 144 43.02 -7.20 25.04
CA PRO A 144 44.40 -6.80 25.31
C PRO A 144 45.20 -7.91 26.00
#